data_AF-A0CD73-F1
#
_entry.id   AF-A0CD73-F1
#
_cell.length_a   1.000
_cell.length_b   1.000
_cell.length_c   1.000
_cell.angle_alpha   90.00
_cell.angle_beta   90.00
_cell.angle_gamma   90.00
#
_symmetry.space_group_name_H-M   'P 1'
#
loop_
_entity.id
_entity.type
_entity.pdbx_description
1 polymer ?
#
loop_
_entity_poly.entity_id
_entity_poly.type
_entity_poly.pdbx_seq_one_letter_code
_entity_poly.pdbx_strand_id
1 'polypeptide(L)'
;MKSFTLIYYIVPQDNDDVEIPNAFGIGKPVDQVTLKDVKSSFPLQGEYIFRFRYKTSHNTVWLDLPTDTSQIPLFNNRILIKATRISWETQNNQSQSASVSQQLNNLAPQHIQNQTVNQQAFAQFQQPQPTQQQPQQQQQSSQNQNLIDF
;
A
#
# COMPACT_ATOMS: atom_id res chain seq x y z
N MET A 1 -29.32 -15.13 -14.72
CA MET A 1 -28.46 -15.77 -13.70
C MET A 1 -27.71 -14.67 -12.95
N LYS A 2 -27.58 -14.74 -11.62
CA LYS A 2 -26.72 -13.79 -10.90
C LYS A 2 -25.27 -14.08 -11.25
N SER A 3 -24.55 -13.07 -11.75
CA SER A 3 -23.14 -13.20 -12.08
C SER A 3 -22.29 -13.23 -10.80
N PHE A 4 -21.16 -13.93 -10.87
CA PHE A 4 -20.26 -14.15 -9.73
C PHE A 4 -18.81 -14.16 -10.22
N THR A 5 -17.92 -13.55 -9.44
CA THR A 5 -16.48 -13.49 -9.73
C THR A 5 -15.71 -14.02 -8.54
N LEU A 6 -14.79 -14.95 -8.79
CA LEU A 6 -13.87 -15.45 -7.80
C LEU A 6 -12.60 -14.59 -7.77
N ILE A 7 -12.24 -14.13 -6.58
CA ILE A 7 -11.08 -13.29 -6.32
C ILE A 7 -10.05 -14.12 -5.56
N TYR A 8 -8.83 -14.21 -6.08
CA TYR A 8 -7.74 -14.92 -5.44
C TYR A 8 -6.85 -13.95 -4.69
N TYR A 9 -6.33 -14.34 -3.52
CA TYR A 9 -5.46 -13.48 -2.73
C TYR A 9 -4.40 -14.27 -1.96
N ILE A 10 -3.33 -13.56 -1.61
CA ILE A 10 -2.32 -13.96 -0.62
C ILE A 10 -2.15 -12.85 0.42
N VAL A 11 -1.89 -13.22 1.66
CA VAL A 11 -1.42 -12.36 2.73
C VAL A 11 0.02 -12.76 3.06
N PRO A 12 1.05 -12.02 2.60
CA PRO A 12 2.44 -12.40 2.82
C PRO A 12 2.81 -12.60 4.28
N GLN A 13 2.20 -11.82 5.17
CA GLN A 13 2.43 -11.90 6.63
C GLN A 13 1.93 -13.21 7.24
N ASP A 14 0.96 -13.86 6.60
CA ASP A 14 0.40 -15.13 7.05
C ASP A 14 1.14 -16.32 6.39
N ASN A 15 2.22 -16.06 5.64
CA ASN A 15 3.02 -17.03 4.87
C ASN A 15 2.22 -17.80 3.81
N ASP A 16 1.23 -17.14 3.20
CA ASP A 16 0.47 -17.70 2.08
C ASP A 16 1.38 -17.98 0.86
N ASP A 17 1.12 -19.10 0.18
CA ASP A 17 1.78 -19.47 -1.07
C ASP A 17 1.06 -18.81 -2.27
N VAL A 18 1.83 -18.20 -3.16
CA VAL A 18 1.32 -17.57 -4.40
C VAL A 18 0.82 -18.59 -5.42
N GLU A 19 1.34 -19.82 -5.40
CA GLU A 19 0.91 -20.90 -6.29
C GLU A 19 -0.40 -21.55 -5.81
N ILE A 20 -0.71 -21.43 -4.51
CA ILE A 20 -1.91 -21.96 -3.87
C ILE A 20 -2.65 -20.83 -3.13
N PRO A 21 -3.18 -19.82 -3.86
CA PRO A 21 -3.77 -18.65 -3.23
C PRO A 21 -5.12 -18.98 -2.56
N ASN A 22 -5.45 -18.22 -1.51
CA ASN A 22 -6.77 -18.19 -0.93
C ASN A 22 -7.77 -17.55 -1.90
N ALA A 23 -9.08 -17.76 -1.68
CA ALA A 23 -10.11 -17.21 -2.55
C ALA A 23 -11.38 -16.78 -1.81
N PHE A 24 -12.04 -15.74 -2.33
CA PHE A 24 -13.37 -15.31 -1.91
C PHE A 24 -14.20 -14.85 -3.10
N GLY A 25 -15.51 -14.76 -2.91
CA GLY A 25 -16.46 -14.48 -3.99
C GLY A 25 -17.08 -13.08 -3.94
N ILE A 26 -17.27 -12.46 -5.10
CA ILE A 26 -18.05 -11.23 -5.25
C ILE A 26 -19.22 -11.49 -6.20
N GLY A 27 -20.44 -11.13 -5.78
CA GLY A 27 -21.68 -11.28 -6.55
C GLY A 27 -21.85 -10.29 -7.69
N LYS A 28 -20.81 -10.10 -8.51
CA LYS A 28 -20.77 -9.22 -9.68
C LYS A 28 -20.04 -9.93 -10.82
N PRO A 29 -20.34 -9.61 -12.10
CA PRO A 29 -19.52 -10.07 -13.21
C PRO A 29 -18.14 -9.39 -13.17
N VAL A 30 -17.13 -10.04 -13.74
CA VAL A 30 -15.72 -9.69 -13.58
C VAL A 30 -15.38 -8.29 -14.07
N ASP A 31 -16.04 -7.84 -15.13
CA ASP A 31 -15.91 -6.51 -15.75
C ASP A 31 -16.54 -5.38 -14.90
N GLN A 32 -17.33 -5.72 -13.88
CA GLN A 32 -17.98 -4.76 -12.98
C GLN A 32 -17.39 -4.78 -11.57
N VAL A 33 -16.39 -5.62 -11.29
CA VAL A 33 -15.71 -5.63 -9.99
C VAL A 33 -14.77 -4.43 -9.89
N THR A 34 -14.94 -3.66 -8.82
CA THR A 34 -14.12 -2.47 -8.51
C THR A 34 -13.27 -2.68 -7.26
N LEU A 35 -12.28 -1.80 -7.04
CA LEU A 35 -11.51 -1.80 -5.79
C LEU A 35 -12.40 -1.70 -4.55
N LYS A 36 -13.47 -0.89 -4.61
CA LYS A 36 -14.45 -0.76 -3.51
C LYS A 36 -15.06 -2.10 -3.14
N ASP A 37 -15.41 -2.92 -4.13
CA ASP A 37 -16.04 -4.22 -3.92
C ASP A 37 -15.08 -5.21 -3.25
N VAL A 38 -13.80 -5.17 -3.63
CA VAL A 38 -12.76 -5.97 -2.97
C VAL A 38 -12.61 -5.53 -1.52
N LYS A 39 -12.47 -4.23 -1.26
CA LYS A 39 -12.32 -3.70 0.10
C LYS A 39 -13.49 -4.07 1.01
N SER A 40 -14.72 -3.96 0.51
CA SER A 40 -15.92 -4.25 1.30
C SER A 40 -16.22 -5.74 1.47
N SER A 41 -15.70 -6.60 0.58
CA SER A 41 -15.97 -8.05 0.59
C SER A 41 -14.79 -8.87 1.08
N PHE A 42 -13.65 -8.25 1.38
CA PHE A 42 -12.45 -8.97 1.81
C PHE A 42 -12.72 -9.72 3.13
N PRO A 43 -12.42 -11.03 3.22
CA PRO A 43 -12.93 -11.87 4.31
C PRO A 43 -12.13 -11.75 5.61
N LEU A 44 -10.97 -11.09 5.59
CA LEU A 44 -10.09 -10.99 6.74
C LEU A 44 -10.21 -9.63 7.43
N GLN A 45 -10.19 -9.66 8.76
CA GLN A 45 -10.20 -8.46 9.58
C GLN A 45 -8.88 -7.67 9.45
N GLY A 46 -8.98 -6.35 9.59
CA GLY A 46 -7.85 -5.42 9.56
C GLY A 46 -7.87 -4.49 8.37
N GLU A 47 -6.87 -3.62 8.32
CA GLU A 47 -6.65 -2.70 7.21
C GLU A 47 -5.57 -3.26 6.29
N TYR A 48 -5.78 -3.18 4.96
CA TYR A 48 -4.91 -3.80 3.97
C TYR A 48 -4.60 -2.85 2.81
N ILE A 49 -3.35 -2.91 2.32
CA ILE A 49 -2.99 -2.42 0.99
C ILE A 49 -3.20 -3.56 -0.01
N PHE A 50 -4.12 -3.35 -0.96
CA PHE A 50 -4.41 -4.31 -2.01
C PHE A 50 -3.58 -4.01 -3.26
N ARG A 51 -2.73 -4.97 -3.63
CA ARG A 51 -1.98 -4.92 -4.90
C ARG A 51 -2.45 -5.98 -5.85
N PHE A 52 -2.65 -5.64 -7.11
CA PHE A 52 -3.18 -6.53 -8.13
C PHE A 52 -2.07 -7.03 -9.02
N ARG A 53 -1.99 -8.36 -9.20
CA ARG A 53 -1.04 -8.95 -10.13
C ARG A 53 -1.47 -8.56 -11.54
N TYR A 54 -0.53 -8.11 -12.35
CA TYR A 54 -0.79 -7.68 -13.71
C TYR A 54 0.33 -8.12 -14.62
N LYS A 55 -0.03 -8.52 -15.84
CA LYS A 55 0.92 -8.91 -16.88
C LYS A 55 1.05 -7.76 -17.88
N THR A 56 2.24 -7.15 -17.92
CA THR A 56 2.62 -6.23 -19.00
C THR A 56 3.16 -7.04 -20.19
N SER A 57 3.55 -6.36 -21.28
CA SER A 57 4.16 -7.02 -22.44
C SER A 57 5.43 -7.80 -22.10
N HIS A 58 6.20 -7.34 -21.10
CA HIS A 58 7.52 -7.90 -20.80
C HIS A 58 7.59 -8.56 -19.42
N ASN A 59 6.79 -8.11 -18.45
CA ASN A 59 6.96 -8.47 -17.04
C ASN A 59 5.62 -8.74 -16.36
N THR A 60 5.70 -9.38 -15.18
CA THR A 60 4.58 -9.45 -14.24
C THR A 60 4.87 -8.56 -13.05
N VAL A 61 3.93 -7.69 -12.71
CA VAL A 61 4.07 -6.67 -11.67
C VAL A 61 2.89 -6.71 -10.71
N TRP A 62 3.05 -6.05 -9.56
CA TRP A 62 1.98 -5.79 -8.59
C TRP A 62 1.65 -4.30 -8.64
N LEU A 63 0.38 -3.97 -8.89
CA LEU A 63 -0.09 -2.60 -9.06
C LEU A 63 -1.02 -2.19 -7.92
N ASP A 64 -0.94 -0.93 -7.52
CA ASP A 64 -1.92 -0.30 -6.64
C ASP A 64 -2.94 0.44 -7.54
N LEU A 65 -4.22 0.41 -7.18
CA LEU A 65 -5.26 1.14 -7.91
C LEU A 65 -5.51 2.50 -7.25
N PRO A 66 -5.68 3.58 -8.05
CA PRO A 66 -5.71 4.94 -7.52
C PRO A 66 -7.03 5.32 -6.86
N THR A 67 -8.15 4.70 -7.25
CA THR A 67 -9.48 5.05 -6.76
C THR A 67 -10.33 3.83 -6.46
N ASP A 68 -11.27 3.97 -5.55
CA ASP A 68 -12.24 2.92 -5.20
C ASP A 68 -13.14 2.51 -6.36
N THR A 69 -13.33 3.38 -7.35
CA THR A 69 -14.10 3.13 -8.57
C THR A 69 -13.28 2.46 -9.67
N SER A 70 -11.97 2.30 -9.48
CA SER A 70 -11.08 1.69 -10.48
C SER A 70 -11.50 0.24 -10.76
N GLN A 71 -11.60 -0.10 -12.04
CA GLN A 71 -11.76 -1.49 -12.48
C GLN A 71 -10.49 -2.28 -12.19
N ILE A 72 -10.68 -3.55 -11.85
CA ILE A 72 -9.58 -4.42 -11.45
C ILE A 72 -8.96 -5.09 -12.68
N PRO A 73 -7.62 -5.04 -12.84
CA PRO A 73 -6.96 -5.71 -13.94
C PRO A 73 -6.99 -7.23 -13.79
N LEU A 74 -7.03 -7.93 -14.92
CA LEU A 74 -6.93 -9.38 -14.97
C LEU A 74 -5.49 -9.85 -15.15
N PHE A 75 -5.18 -10.97 -14.52
CA PHE A 75 -3.95 -11.73 -14.70
C PHE A 75 -4.32 -13.17 -15.05
N ASN A 76 -4.01 -13.61 -16.27
CA ASN A 76 -4.38 -14.94 -16.78
C ASN A 76 -5.87 -15.25 -16.57
N ASN A 77 -6.75 -14.32 -16.98
CA ASN A 77 -8.21 -14.43 -16.86
C ASN A 77 -8.78 -14.53 -15.42
N ARG A 78 -7.97 -14.23 -14.40
CA ARG A 78 -8.40 -14.18 -12.99
C ARG A 78 -7.91 -12.90 -12.31
N ILE A 79 -8.52 -12.55 -11.18
CA ILE A 79 -8.03 -11.48 -10.30
C ILE A 79 -7.16 -12.12 -9.22
N LEU A 80 -5.90 -11.70 -9.11
CA LEU A 80 -4.98 -12.15 -8.07
C LEU A 80 -4.44 -10.96 -7.28
N ILE A 81 -4.61 -11.00 -5.97
CA ILE A 81 -4.32 -9.91 -5.05
C ILE A 81 -3.20 -10.31 -4.09
N LYS A 82 -2.31 -9.37 -3.81
CA LYS A 82 -1.43 -9.41 -2.64
C LYS A 82 -1.96 -8.40 -1.64
N ALA A 83 -2.52 -8.89 -0.55
CA ALA A 83 -3.12 -8.09 0.52
C ALA A 83 -2.09 -7.92 1.65
N THR A 84 -1.47 -6.74 1.73
CA THR A 84 -0.50 -6.44 2.79
C THR A 84 -1.24 -5.83 3.98
N ARG A 85 -1.33 -6.57 5.10
CA ARG A 85 -1.93 -6.07 6.35
C ARG A 85 -1.12 -4.88 6.91
N ILE A 86 -1.81 -3.78 7.21
CA ILE A 86 -1.26 -2.58 7.85
C ILE A 86 -1.55 -2.62 9.35
N SER A 87 -2.78 -2.97 9.73
CA SER A 87 -3.25 -3.00 11.11
C SER A 87 -4.33 -4.05 11.29
N TRP A 88 -4.55 -4.48 12.53
CA TRP A 88 -5.66 -5.38 12.90
C TRP A 88 -6.96 -4.62 13.23
N GLU A 89 -6.84 -3.34 13.56
CA GLU A 89 -7.95 -2.49 13.94
C GLU A 89 -8.63 -1.94 12.68
N THR A 90 -9.88 -2.31 12.46
CA THR A 90 -10.68 -1.64 11.44
C THR A 90 -11.10 -0.29 12.02
N GLN A 91 -10.49 0.82 11.59
CA GLN A 91 -10.91 2.14 12.04
C GLN A 91 -12.34 2.42 11.58
N ASN A 92 -13.31 2.11 12.43
CA ASN A 92 -14.70 2.51 12.29
C ASN A 92 -14.80 4.00 12.64
N ASN A 93 -14.32 4.89 11.76
CA ASN A 93 -14.61 6.32 11.85
C ASN A 93 -16.06 6.57 11.43
N GLN A 94 -17.01 6.09 12.23
CA GLN A 94 -18.34 6.68 12.31
C GLN A 94 -18.25 7.85 13.28
N SER A 95 -18.03 9.04 12.73
CA SER A 95 -18.22 10.30 13.46
C SER A 95 -19.66 10.36 13.98
N GLN A 96 -19.87 9.98 15.25
CA GLN A 96 -21.10 10.29 15.96
C GLN A 96 -21.13 11.79 16.23
N SER A 97 -21.76 12.53 15.33
CA SER A 97 -22.30 13.86 15.62
C SER A 97 -23.49 13.70 16.56
N ALA A 98 -23.24 13.42 17.84
CA ALA A 98 -24.26 13.48 18.88
C ALA A 98 -24.15 14.85 19.57
N SER A 99 -25.08 15.71 19.22
CA SER A 99 -25.39 16.99 19.86
C SER A 99 -25.60 16.78 21.36
N VAL A 100 -24.78 17.41 22.20
CA VAL A 100 -25.09 17.67 23.62
C VAL A 100 -25.27 19.17 23.78
N SER A 101 -26.51 19.60 23.66
CA SER A 101 -26.96 20.91 24.12
C SER A 101 -27.57 20.74 25.51
N GLN A 102 -27.18 21.62 26.44
CA GLN A 102 -27.92 22.07 27.62
C GLN A 102 -27.94 21.16 28.86
N GLN A 103 -27.11 21.49 29.87
CA GLN A 103 -27.54 22.03 31.18
C GLN A 103 -26.41 21.88 32.23
N LEU A 104 -25.75 22.98 32.60
CA LEU A 104 -25.74 23.48 33.99
C LEU A 104 -25.00 24.83 34.09
N ASN A 105 -25.72 25.84 34.59
CA ASN A 105 -25.15 27.10 35.07
C ASN A 105 -24.67 26.95 36.52
N ASN A 106 -23.74 27.84 36.90
CA ASN A 106 -23.36 28.31 38.25
C ASN A 106 -22.28 27.55 39.06
N LEU A 107 -21.06 28.12 39.15
CA LEU A 107 -20.48 28.79 40.33
C LEU A 107 -18.95 29.02 40.23
N ALA A 108 -18.53 30.29 40.35
CA ALA A 108 -17.21 30.85 40.70
C ALA A 108 -15.96 30.62 39.79
N PRO A 109 -15.15 31.67 39.54
CA PRO A 109 -13.82 31.55 38.96
C PRO A 109 -12.79 31.27 40.06
N GLN A 110 -12.12 30.12 40.01
CA GLN A 110 -10.91 29.87 40.79
C GLN A 110 -9.70 29.74 39.88
N HIS A 111 -8.72 30.53 40.24
CA HIS A 111 -7.42 30.73 39.64
C HIS A 111 -6.57 29.47 39.81
N ILE A 112 -6.12 28.84 38.73
CA ILE A 112 -4.92 27.98 38.76
C ILE A 112 -4.07 28.29 37.52
N GLN A 113 -2.98 29.03 37.79
CA GLN A 113 -1.75 29.07 36.99
C GLN A 113 -1.32 27.65 36.62
N ASN A 114 -1.02 27.40 35.35
CA ASN A 114 -0.08 26.35 35.01
C ASN A 114 0.91 26.82 33.96
N GLN A 115 2.14 26.43 34.26
CA GLN A 115 3.40 26.95 33.79
C GLN A 115 3.66 26.64 32.32
N THR A 116 4.26 27.60 31.66
CA THR A 116 4.77 27.50 30.29
C THR A 116 6.20 26.95 30.32
N VAL A 117 6.51 26.13 29.32
CA VAL A 117 7.83 25.79 28.76
C VAL A 117 8.67 24.74 29.50
N ASN A 118 8.63 23.50 28.99
CA ASN A 118 9.85 22.72 28.79
C ASN A 118 9.63 21.65 27.71
N GLN A 119 10.11 21.92 26.50
CA GLN A 119 10.49 20.89 25.52
C GLN A 119 11.78 21.34 24.83
N GLN A 120 12.90 21.01 25.46
CA GLN A 120 14.18 20.80 24.80
C GLN A 120 14.20 19.35 24.30
N ALA A 121 14.29 19.17 22.98
CA ALA A 121 15.03 18.08 22.30
C ALA A 121 14.62 18.02 20.82
N PHE A 122 15.16 18.92 20.00
CA PHE A 122 15.31 18.62 18.58
C PHE A 122 16.75 18.21 18.33
N ALA A 123 16.88 16.92 18.03
CA ALA A 123 18.10 16.25 17.67
C ALA A 123 18.76 16.94 16.47
N GLN A 124 20.05 17.17 16.64
CA GLN A 124 20.97 17.74 15.68
C GLN A 124 21.12 16.77 14.49
N PHE A 125 20.59 17.16 13.33
CA PHE A 125 20.82 16.45 12.07
C PHE A 125 22.31 16.48 11.74
N GLN A 126 22.99 15.35 11.86
CA GLN A 126 24.33 15.15 11.29
C GLN A 126 24.17 14.90 9.79
N GLN A 127 24.79 15.75 8.97
CA GLN A 127 24.91 15.56 7.53
C GLN A 127 25.84 14.37 7.24
N PRO A 128 25.50 13.46 6.31
CA PRO A 128 26.46 12.49 5.81
C PRO A 128 27.50 13.20 4.90
N GLN A 129 28.78 12.97 5.20
CA GLN A 129 29.89 13.42 4.35
C GLN A 129 29.87 12.71 2.99
N PRO A 130 30.14 13.40 1.87
CA PRO A 130 30.37 12.75 0.59
C PRO A 130 31.74 12.06 0.58
N THR A 131 31.72 10.73 0.44
CA THR A 131 32.91 9.94 0.15
C THR A 131 33.37 10.22 -1.27
N GLN A 132 34.55 10.82 -1.44
CA GLN A 132 35.20 10.97 -2.73
C GLN A 132 35.64 9.59 -3.23
N GLN A 133 34.94 9.04 -4.22
CA GLN A 133 35.43 7.90 -5.01
C GLN A 133 36.36 8.44 -6.10
N GLN A 134 37.61 7.98 -6.08
CA GLN A 134 38.56 8.20 -7.17
C GLN A 134 38.18 7.36 -8.40
N PRO A 135 38.20 7.91 -9.62
CA PRO A 135 38.03 7.12 -10.82
C PRO A 135 39.30 6.29 -11.11
N GLN A 136 39.16 4.97 -11.16
CA GLN A 136 40.18 4.08 -11.73
C GLN A 136 40.23 4.31 -13.25
N GLN A 137 41.40 4.74 -13.73
CA GLN A 137 41.72 4.80 -15.15
C GLN A 137 41.77 3.37 -15.73
N GLN A 138 40.87 3.05 -16.66
CA GLN A 138 41.04 1.90 -17.56
C GLN A 138 42.09 2.27 -18.59
N GLN A 139 43.24 1.58 -18.56
CA GLN A 139 44.20 1.57 -19.65
C GLN A 139 43.60 0.78 -20.81
N GLN A 140 43.33 1.48 -21.92
CA GLN A 140 43.18 0.91 -23.24
C GLN A 140 44.55 0.41 -23.72
N SER A 141 44.69 -0.89 -23.95
CA SER A 141 45.73 -1.43 -24.81
C SER A 141 45.13 -1.70 -26.20
N SER A 142 45.42 -0.77 -27.11
CA SER A 142 45.24 -0.92 -28.54
C SER A 142 46.39 -1.76 -29.12
N GLN A 143 46.09 -2.91 -29.71
CA GLN A 143 46.86 -3.53 -30.82
C GLN A 143 45.83 -4.27 -31.69
N ASN A 144 45.29 -3.67 -32.75
CA ASN A 144 45.86 -3.58 -34.11
C ASN A 144 46.56 -4.87 -34.57
N GLN A 145 45.91 -5.63 -35.47
CA GLN A 145 46.35 -5.77 -36.88
C GLN A 145 45.53 -6.82 -37.66
N ASN A 146 44.97 -6.36 -38.80
CA ASN A 146 44.96 -6.97 -40.14
C ASN A 146 44.51 -8.43 -40.36
N LEU A 147 43.41 -8.61 -41.12
CA LEU A 147 43.38 -9.31 -42.44
C LEU A 147 41.97 -9.17 -43.05
N ILE A 148 41.76 -8.21 -43.96
CA ILE A 148 41.64 -8.34 -45.43
C ILE A 148 40.40 -9.14 -45.89
N ASP A 149 39.53 -8.40 -46.60
CA ASP A 149 38.47 -8.85 -47.51
C ASP A 149 38.87 -10.02 -48.41
N PHE A 150 37.96 -10.99 -48.59
CA PHE A 150 37.36 -11.37 -49.88
C PHE A 150 36.11 -12.22 -49.63
#